data_AF-M3VHE0-F1
#
_entry.id   AF-M3VHE0-F1
#
_cell.length_a   1.000
_cell.length_b   1.000
_cell.length_c   1.000
_cell.angle_alpha   90.00
_cell.angle_beta   90.00
_cell.angle_gamma   90.00
#
_symmetry.space_group_name_H-M   'P 1'
#
loop_
_entity.id
_entity.type
_entity.pdbx_description
1 polymer ?
#
loop_
_entity_poly.entity_id
_entity_poly.type
_entity_poly.pdbx_seq_one_letter_code
_entity_poly.pdbx_strand_id
1 'polypeptide(L)'
;MWITMFCTKNRHVLISLVQGLSDFTGFPPNFDKFMQQLNFYSKIHLCYLTGGSLMYFVLFAPLHKRNCDELKREKNLTETCSLLLPLNAPFVEYQSFGKFPTLQLLNIIIFLSLMYMYMCAGTIVWLNVELVEHIRIRIRHLKHMILRALKSNDKQFRREKFRKAVRYHEYICSMSRLADEFFGTELFLHVVLTGAILGISAYLIGDGSLETVMIFVGWLNAIIMGSVAGQRLINESLGISDIIYEVDWYNFETALKKDILFFLVYAARNLCLLGLGMW
;
A
#
# COMPACT_ATOMS: atom_id res chain seq x y z
N MET A 1 -10.48 -1.17 -14.50
CA MET A 1 -10.43 -2.36 -15.39
C MET A 1 -9.09 -3.09 -15.31
N TRP A 2 -7.95 -2.41 -15.37
CA TRP A 2 -6.64 -3.07 -15.28
C TRP A 2 -6.40 -3.76 -13.92
N ILE A 3 -6.71 -3.07 -12.81
CA ILE A 3 -6.66 -3.63 -11.45
C ILE A 3 -7.45 -4.94 -11.32
N THR A 4 -8.69 -4.98 -11.82
CA THR A 4 -9.54 -6.17 -11.73
C THR A 4 -8.98 -7.31 -12.56
N MET A 5 -8.45 -7.03 -13.76
CA MET A 5 -7.76 -8.02 -14.60
C MET A 5 -6.46 -8.52 -13.95
N PHE A 6 -5.74 -7.65 -13.26
CA PHE A 6 -4.53 -8.01 -12.53
C PHE A 6 -4.85 -8.95 -11.35
N CYS A 7 -5.84 -8.60 -10.53
CA CYS A 7 -6.29 -9.43 -9.42
C CYS A 7 -6.80 -10.81 -9.87
N THR A 8 -7.52 -10.89 -11.00
CA THR A 8 -7.98 -12.19 -11.52
C THR A 8 -6.83 -13.03 -12.05
N LYS A 9 -5.88 -12.41 -12.77
CA LYS A 9 -4.67 -13.10 -13.27
C LYS A 9 -3.82 -13.67 -12.14
N ASN A 10 -3.65 -12.91 -11.06
CA ASN A 10 -2.77 -13.26 -9.93
C ASN A 10 -3.54 -13.85 -8.72
N ARG A 11 -4.77 -14.35 -8.93
CA ARG A 11 -5.64 -14.85 -7.86
C ARG A 11 -4.98 -15.94 -7.01
N HIS A 12 -4.20 -16.83 -7.62
CA HIS A 12 -3.54 -17.93 -6.92
C HIS A 12 -2.52 -17.42 -5.89
N VAL A 13 -1.69 -16.44 -6.26
CA VAL A 13 -0.74 -15.77 -5.36
C VAL A 13 -1.47 -15.10 -4.21
N LEU A 14 -2.58 -14.40 -4.49
CA LEU A 14 -3.39 -13.76 -3.46
C LEU A 14 -3.95 -14.77 -2.45
N ILE A 15 -4.47 -15.91 -2.93
CA ILE A 15 -4.98 -16.96 -2.04
C ILE A 15 -3.86 -17.51 -1.15
N SER A 16 -2.70 -17.82 -1.73
CA SER A 16 -1.53 -18.30 -0.97
C SER A 16 -1.06 -17.27 0.07
N LEU A 17 -1.09 -15.98 -0.28
CA LEU A 17 -0.75 -14.89 0.62
C LEU A 17 -1.73 -14.79 1.80
N VAL A 18 -3.04 -14.84 1.52
CA VAL A 18 -4.09 -14.80 2.56
C VAL A 18 -4.01 -16.04 3.46
N GLN A 19 -3.78 -17.22 2.90
CA GLN A 19 -3.58 -18.45 3.66
C GLN A 19 -2.35 -18.32 4.58
N GLY A 20 -1.22 -17.83 4.05
CA GLY A 20 -0.01 -17.58 4.84
C GLY A 20 -0.23 -16.54 5.94
N LEU A 21 -1.02 -15.49 5.66
CA LEU A 21 -1.41 -14.51 6.67
C LEU A 21 -2.29 -15.12 7.77
N SER A 22 -3.20 -16.05 7.43
CA SER A 22 -4.06 -16.72 8.40
C SER A 22 -3.34 -17.77 9.25
N ASP A 23 -2.23 -18.34 8.74
CA ASP A 23 -1.45 -19.34 9.47
C ASP A 23 -0.55 -18.67 10.52
N PHE A 24 -1.03 -18.65 11.76
CA PHE A 24 -0.27 -18.23 12.94
C PHE A 24 0.05 -19.44 13.81
N THR A 25 1.12 -20.16 13.48
CA THR A 25 1.74 -21.11 14.41
C THR A 25 2.49 -20.38 15.52
N GLY A 26 1.74 -19.87 16.49
CA GLY A 26 2.22 -19.10 17.64
C GLY A 26 1.99 -17.61 17.47
N PHE A 27 0.94 -17.10 18.13
CA PHE A 27 0.57 -15.69 18.06
C PHE A 27 1.65 -14.81 18.71
N PRO A 28 2.05 -13.70 18.07
CA PRO A 28 2.87 -12.70 18.71
C PRO A 28 2.14 -12.14 19.94
N PRO A 29 2.88 -11.75 21.00
CA PRO A 29 2.27 -11.04 22.10
C PRO A 29 1.59 -9.75 21.59
N ASN A 30 0.37 -9.48 22.08
CA ASN A 30 -0.46 -8.32 21.71
C ASN A 30 -0.96 -8.29 20.25
N PHE A 31 -1.02 -9.44 19.56
CA PHE A 31 -1.54 -9.50 18.20
C PHE A 31 -2.95 -8.91 18.06
N ASP A 32 -3.88 -9.26 18.96
CA ASP A 32 -5.27 -8.78 18.88
C ASP A 32 -5.39 -7.26 19.01
N LYS A 33 -4.62 -6.67 19.94
CA LYS A 33 -4.57 -5.22 20.12
C LYS A 33 -4.07 -4.52 18.86
N PHE A 34 -3.07 -5.12 18.20
CA PHE A 34 -2.57 -4.58 16.93
C PHE A 34 -3.59 -4.70 15.81
N MET A 35 -4.27 -5.85 15.69
CA MET A 35 -5.33 -6.03 14.70
C MET A 35 -6.47 -5.04 14.90
N GLN A 36 -6.84 -4.73 16.14
CA GLN A 36 -7.82 -3.69 16.44
C GLN A 36 -7.35 -2.31 15.97
N GLN A 37 -6.07 -1.98 16.14
CA GLN A 37 -5.49 -0.74 15.65
C GLN A 37 -5.48 -0.67 14.12
N LEU A 38 -5.06 -1.72 13.42
CA LEU A 38 -5.10 -1.77 11.97
C LEU A 38 -6.52 -1.63 11.43
N ASN A 39 -7.49 -2.36 12.01
CA ASN A 39 -8.90 -2.25 11.64
C ASN A 39 -9.46 -0.83 11.86
N PHE A 40 -9.02 -0.16 12.94
CA PHE A 40 -9.39 1.23 13.20
C PHE A 40 -8.83 2.16 12.12
N TYR A 41 -7.55 2.04 11.78
CA TYR A 41 -6.96 2.84 10.70
C TYR A 41 -7.56 2.54 9.33
N SER A 42 -7.92 1.29 9.05
CA SER A 42 -8.61 0.87 7.83
C SER A 42 -9.97 1.58 7.67
N LYS A 43 -10.74 1.68 8.77
CA LYS A 43 -11.99 2.45 8.80
C LYS A 43 -11.76 3.94 8.54
N ILE A 44 -10.73 4.52 9.17
CA ILE A 44 -10.37 5.93 8.93
C ILE A 44 -10.01 6.16 7.46
N HIS A 45 -9.19 5.27 6.87
CA HIS A 45 -8.79 5.34 5.47
C HIS A 45 -10.00 5.23 4.53
N LEU A 46 -10.92 4.30 4.80
CA LEU A 46 -12.16 4.17 4.03
C LEU A 46 -13.02 5.44 4.14
N CYS A 47 -13.18 6.00 5.34
CA CYS A 47 -13.88 7.27 5.55
C CYS A 47 -13.21 8.41 4.79
N TYR A 48 -11.87 8.48 4.81
CA TYR A 48 -11.09 9.47 4.08
C TYR A 48 -11.30 9.36 2.56
N LEU A 49 -11.21 8.16 1.98
CA LEU A 49 -11.44 7.93 0.55
C LEU A 49 -12.88 8.29 0.15
N THR A 50 -13.86 7.86 0.94
CA THR A 50 -15.28 8.13 0.69
C THR A 50 -15.57 9.62 0.79
N GLY A 51 -15.12 10.25 1.87
CA GLY A 51 -15.33 11.67 2.15
C GLY A 51 -14.64 12.56 1.12
N GLY A 52 -13.38 12.26 0.78
CA GLY A 52 -12.63 12.98 -0.26
C GLY A 52 -13.28 12.88 -1.63
N SER A 53 -13.74 11.68 -2.02
CA SER A 53 -14.47 11.49 -3.27
C SER A 53 -15.78 12.28 -3.28
N LEU A 54 -16.61 12.14 -2.25
CA LEU A 54 -17.87 12.88 -2.15
C LEU A 54 -17.67 14.40 -2.15
N MET A 55 -16.67 14.88 -1.41
CA MET A 55 -16.31 16.30 -1.37
C MET A 55 -15.91 16.81 -2.75
N TYR A 56 -15.09 16.05 -3.50
CA TYR A 56 -14.73 16.38 -4.87
C TYR A 56 -15.97 16.58 -5.76
N PHE A 57 -16.89 15.61 -5.73
CA PHE A 57 -18.08 15.64 -6.58
C PHE A 57 -19.15 16.63 -6.16
N VAL A 58 -19.31 16.90 -4.87
CA VAL A 58 -20.33 17.83 -4.38
C VAL A 58 -19.86 19.27 -4.52
N LEU A 59 -18.58 19.55 -4.30
CA LEU A 59 -18.05 20.92 -4.29
C LEU A 59 -17.41 21.33 -5.63
N PHE A 60 -16.51 20.51 -6.18
CA PHE A 60 -15.66 20.94 -7.29
C PHE A 60 -16.34 20.77 -8.64
N ALA A 61 -17.13 19.72 -8.83
CA ALA A 61 -17.85 19.54 -10.08
C ALA A 61 -18.81 20.72 -10.43
N PRO A 62 -19.63 21.25 -9.50
CA PRO A 62 -20.44 22.43 -9.80
C PRO A 62 -19.60 23.69 -10.07
N LEU A 63 -18.51 23.89 -9.33
CA LEU A 63 -17.60 25.02 -9.53
C LEU A 63 -16.89 24.96 -10.88
N HIS A 64 -16.41 23.77 -11.26
CA HIS A 64 -15.77 23.54 -12.56
C HIS A 64 -16.73 23.81 -13.71
N LYS A 65 -17.98 23.33 -13.61
CA LYS A 65 -19.02 23.63 -14.59
C LYS A 65 -19.22 25.15 -14.75
N ARG A 66 -19.32 25.88 -13.64
CA ARG A 66 -19.49 27.33 -13.66
C ARG A 66 -18.32 28.04 -14.35
N ASN A 67 -17.08 27.70 -13.97
CA ASN A 67 -15.88 28.29 -14.56
C ASN A 67 -15.77 27.97 -16.06
N CYS A 68 -16.13 26.74 -16.47
CA CYS A 68 -16.15 26.35 -17.88
C CYS A 68 -17.22 27.12 -18.66
N ASP A 69 -18.43 27.27 -18.12
CA ASP A 69 -19.50 28.05 -18.75
C ASP A 69 -19.12 29.53 -18.91
N GLU A 70 -18.39 30.10 -17.96
CA GLU A 70 -17.82 31.46 -18.04
C GLU A 70 -16.76 31.53 -19.15
N LEU A 71 -15.80 30.61 -19.18
CA LEU A 71 -14.75 30.55 -20.20
C LEU A 71 -15.31 30.35 -21.62
N LYS A 72 -16.38 29.55 -21.73
CA LYS A 72 -17.10 29.30 -22.98
C LYS A 72 -17.70 30.58 -23.55
N ARG A 73 -18.28 31.42 -22.69
CA ARG A 73 -18.84 32.72 -23.08
C ARG A 73 -17.75 33.71 -23.48
N GLU A 74 -16.62 33.72 -22.78
CA GLU A 74 -15.51 34.62 -23.08
C GLU A 74 -14.80 34.28 -24.40
N LYS A 75 -14.57 32.99 -24.66
CA LYS A 75 -13.78 32.52 -25.80
C LYS A 75 -14.62 32.06 -27.00
N ASN A 76 -15.95 32.20 -26.93
CA ASN A 76 -16.90 31.70 -27.94
C ASN A 76 -16.65 30.23 -28.32
N LEU A 77 -16.35 29.39 -27.34
CA LEU A 77 -16.08 27.97 -27.56
C LEU A 77 -17.39 27.18 -27.71
N THR A 78 -17.37 26.09 -28.48
CA THR A 78 -18.53 25.20 -28.66
C THR A 78 -18.54 24.00 -27.70
N GLU A 79 -17.47 23.82 -26.91
CA GLU A 79 -17.27 22.66 -26.02
C GLU A 79 -18.36 22.51 -24.94
N THR A 80 -18.56 21.28 -24.47
CA THR A 80 -19.62 20.92 -23.51
C THR A 80 -19.11 20.92 -22.07
N CYS A 81 -19.49 21.94 -21.30
CA CYS A 81 -19.14 22.11 -19.88
C CYS A 81 -20.00 21.27 -18.90
N SER A 82 -20.86 20.39 -19.42
CA SER A 82 -21.91 19.73 -18.64
C SER A 82 -21.50 18.39 -18.00
N LEU A 83 -20.30 17.89 -18.29
CA LEU A 83 -19.81 16.60 -17.80
C LEU A 83 -18.90 16.78 -16.58
N LEU A 84 -18.93 15.79 -15.69
CA LEU A 84 -18.05 15.71 -14.50
C LEU A 84 -16.57 15.59 -14.84
N LEU A 85 -16.25 15.13 -16.05
CA LEU A 85 -14.91 15.05 -16.59
C LEU A 85 -14.89 15.78 -17.94
N PRO A 86 -13.78 16.45 -18.31
CA PRO A 86 -13.61 17.04 -19.63
C PRO A 86 -13.36 15.93 -20.66
N LEU A 87 -14.40 15.15 -20.94
CA LEU A 87 -14.36 14.05 -21.91
C LEU A 87 -14.94 14.53 -23.24
N ASN A 88 -14.13 14.49 -24.28
CA ASN A 88 -14.60 14.62 -25.66
C ASN A 88 -15.24 13.30 -26.11
N ALA A 89 -16.48 13.08 -25.71
CA ALA A 89 -17.27 11.94 -26.14
C ALA A 89 -18.04 12.28 -27.42
N PRO A 90 -17.87 11.51 -28.53
CA PRO A 90 -18.47 11.82 -29.82
C PRO A 90 -20.01 11.82 -29.80
N PHE A 91 -20.62 11.23 -28.77
CA PHE A 91 -22.07 11.14 -28.60
C PHE A 91 -22.69 12.38 -27.94
N VAL A 92 -21.87 13.23 -27.31
CA VAL A 92 -22.32 14.41 -26.54
C VAL A 92 -22.56 15.62 -27.45
N GLU A 93 -21.96 15.60 -28.65
CA GLU A 93 -22.18 16.59 -29.71
C GLU A 93 -23.56 16.46 -30.37
N TYR A 94 -24.23 15.31 -30.21
CA TYR A 94 -25.58 15.10 -30.70
C TYR A 94 -26.59 15.81 -29.78
N GLN A 95 -27.34 16.77 -30.34
CA GLN A 95 -28.27 17.69 -29.66
C GLN A 95 -29.37 17.02 -28.78
N SER A 96 -29.50 15.69 -28.85
CA SER A 96 -30.39 14.87 -28.00
C SER A 96 -29.77 14.40 -26.68
N PHE A 97 -28.44 14.24 -26.59
CA PHE A 97 -27.76 13.71 -25.39
C PHE A 97 -27.48 14.78 -24.33
N GLY A 98 -27.51 16.07 -24.70
CA GLY A 98 -27.41 17.19 -23.77
C GLY A 98 -28.70 17.50 -22.99
N LYS A 99 -29.77 16.73 -23.19
CA LYS A 99 -31.08 16.96 -22.56
C LYS A 99 -31.33 16.02 -21.38
N PHE A 100 -32.18 16.47 -20.46
CA PHE A 100 -32.72 15.64 -19.39
C PHE A 100 -33.54 14.48 -19.99
N PRO A 101 -33.41 13.22 -19.51
CA PRO A 101 -32.64 12.73 -18.36
C PRO A 101 -31.25 12.11 -18.70
N THR A 102 -30.89 12.03 -19.98
CA THR A 102 -29.73 11.24 -20.45
C THR A 102 -28.40 11.77 -19.92
N LEU A 103 -28.23 13.09 -19.86
CA LEU A 103 -27.03 13.75 -19.34
C LEU A 103 -26.83 13.46 -17.84
N GLN A 104 -27.92 13.43 -17.07
CA GLN A 104 -27.90 13.15 -15.63
C GLN A 104 -27.51 11.69 -15.39
N LEU A 105 -28.08 10.76 -16.16
CA LEU A 105 -27.72 9.34 -16.11
C LEU A 105 -26.24 9.14 -16.46
N LEU A 106 -25.73 9.81 -17.49
CA LEU A 106 -24.33 9.75 -17.87
C LEU A 106 -23.41 10.26 -16.75
N ASN A 107 -23.73 11.40 -16.14
CA ASN A 107 -22.96 11.93 -15.00
C ASN A 107 -23.01 11.00 -13.78
N ILE A 108 -24.16 10.35 -13.50
CA ILE A 108 -24.25 9.34 -12.44
C ILE A 108 -23.32 8.15 -12.74
N ILE A 109 -23.30 7.66 -13.98
CA ILE A 109 -22.41 6.56 -14.38
C ILE A 109 -20.94 6.96 -14.24
N ILE A 110 -20.56 8.16 -14.67
CA ILE A 110 -19.19 8.68 -14.53
C ILE A 110 -18.82 8.77 -13.06
N PHE A 111 -19.70 9.34 -12.23
CA PHE A 111 -19.51 9.44 -10.77
C PHE A 111 -19.28 8.07 -10.14
N LEU A 112 -20.17 7.11 -10.38
CA LEU A 112 -20.05 5.75 -9.81
C LEU A 112 -18.78 5.05 -10.29
N SER A 113 -18.41 5.24 -11.56
CA SER A 113 -17.19 4.65 -12.12
C SER A 113 -15.93 5.23 -11.47
N LEU A 114 -15.87 6.55 -11.32
CA LEU A 114 -14.75 7.23 -10.64
C LEU A 114 -14.66 6.83 -9.17
N MET A 115 -15.79 6.84 -8.46
CA MET A 115 -15.88 6.40 -7.06
C MET A 115 -15.34 4.97 -6.91
N TYR A 116 -15.79 4.05 -7.78
CA TYR A 116 -15.31 2.67 -7.79
C TYR A 116 -13.79 2.58 -8.06
N MET A 117 -13.28 3.31 -9.06
CA MET A 117 -11.85 3.31 -9.36
C MET A 117 -11.00 3.82 -8.18
N TYR A 118 -11.38 4.94 -7.58
CA TYR A 118 -10.68 5.51 -6.41
C TYR A 118 -10.73 4.56 -5.21
N MET A 119 -11.88 3.96 -4.93
CA MET A 119 -12.04 2.99 -3.85
C MET A 119 -11.17 1.75 -4.07
N CYS A 120 -11.16 1.18 -5.28
CA CYS A 120 -10.32 0.04 -5.59
C CYS A 120 -8.84 0.35 -5.45
N ALA A 121 -8.37 1.45 -6.04
CA ALA A 121 -6.98 1.86 -5.95
C ALA A 121 -6.55 2.12 -4.50
N GLY A 122 -7.35 2.89 -3.75
CA GLY A 122 -7.09 3.20 -2.35
C GLY A 122 -7.11 1.97 -1.44
N THR A 123 -7.98 0.99 -1.71
CA THR A 123 -8.04 -0.29 -0.97
C THR A 123 -6.81 -1.15 -1.24
N ILE A 124 -6.28 -1.16 -2.47
CA ILE A 124 -5.08 -1.92 -2.83
C ILE A 124 -3.84 -1.36 -2.13
N VAL A 125 -3.69 -0.04 -2.14
CA VAL A 125 -2.61 0.63 -1.40
C VAL A 125 -2.69 0.31 0.09
N TRP A 126 -3.91 0.34 0.65
CA TRP A 126 -4.12 0.01 2.06
C TRP A 126 -3.81 -1.46 2.38
N LEU A 127 -4.26 -2.38 1.53
CA LEU A 127 -3.97 -3.81 1.66
C LEU A 127 -2.46 -4.07 1.67
N ASN A 128 -1.70 -3.34 0.86
CA ASN A 128 -0.25 -3.41 0.87
C ASN A 128 0.34 -2.96 2.22
N VAL A 129 -0.14 -1.83 2.76
CA VAL A 129 0.28 -1.33 4.09
C VAL A 129 -0.04 -2.35 5.19
N GLU A 130 -1.25 -2.92 5.20
CA GLU A 130 -1.66 -3.95 6.17
C GLU A 130 -0.76 -5.18 6.08
N LEU A 131 -0.48 -5.65 4.87
CA LEU A 131 0.40 -6.80 4.63
C LEU A 131 1.82 -6.55 5.17
N VAL A 132 2.37 -5.38 4.88
CA VAL A 132 3.69 -4.97 5.39
C VAL A 132 3.70 -4.95 6.91
N GLU A 133 2.67 -4.37 7.53
CA GLU A 133 2.52 -4.31 8.99
C GLU A 133 2.36 -5.72 9.61
N HIS A 134 1.68 -6.64 8.93
CA HIS A 134 1.61 -8.05 9.33
C HIS A 134 2.98 -8.75 9.28
N ILE A 135 3.75 -8.57 8.21
CA ILE A 135 5.11 -9.13 8.07
C ILE A 135 6.00 -8.55 9.16
N ARG A 136 5.94 -7.24 9.38
CA ARG A 136 6.67 -6.53 10.44
C ARG A 136 6.42 -7.15 11.82
N ILE A 137 5.18 -7.47 12.15
CA ILE A 137 4.88 -8.13 13.42
C ILE A 137 5.50 -9.52 13.52
N ARG A 138 5.49 -10.30 12.44
CA ARG A 138 6.12 -11.62 12.42
C ARG A 138 7.64 -11.48 12.61
N ILE A 139 8.27 -10.47 12.03
CA ILE A 139 9.69 -10.14 12.28
C ILE A 139 9.90 -9.77 13.75
N ARG A 140 9.03 -8.96 14.34
CA ARG A 140 9.11 -8.64 15.78
C ARG A 140 8.98 -9.91 16.63
N HIS A 141 8.08 -10.82 16.29
CA HIS A 141 7.95 -12.11 16.98
C HIS A 141 9.22 -12.94 16.85
N LEU A 142 9.77 -13.05 15.64
CA LEU A 142 11.03 -13.73 15.35
C LEU A 142 12.17 -13.18 16.23
N LYS A 143 12.28 -11.85 16.35
CA LYS A 143 13.25 -11.18 17.20
C LYS A 143 13.18 -11.65 18.66
N HIS A 144 11.97 -11.77 19.22
CA HIS A 144 11.76 -12.34 20.55
C HIS A 144 12.12 -13.83 20.62
N MET A 145 11.83 -14.61 19.57
CA MET A 145 12.20 -16.03 19.50
C MET A 145 13.71 -16.23 19.47
N ILE A 146 14.44 -15.42 18.69
CA ILE A 146 15.91 -15.44 18.61
C ILE A 146 16.50 -15.10 19.98
N LEU A 147 16.07 -13.97 20.57
CA LEU A 147 16.58 -13.53 21.87
C LEU A 147 16.36 -14.57 22.96
N ARG A 148 15.16 -15.16 23.02
CA ARG A 148 14.83 -16.22 23.99
C ARG A 148 15.66 -17.49 23.75
N ALA A 149 15.86 -17.87 22.49
CA ALA A 149 16.69 -19.01 22.14
C ALA A 149 18.14 -18.80 22.60
N LEU A 150 18.75 -17.66 22.24
CA LEU A 150 20.16 -17.37 22.51
C LEU A 150 20.46 -17.15 24.00
N LYS A 151 19.52 -16.58 24.78
CA LYS A 151 19.65 -16.43 26.24
C LYS A 151 19.44 -17.73 27.03
N SER A 152 19.10 -18.84 26.38
CA SER A 152 18.93 -20.11 27.08
C SER A 152 20.28 -20.71 27.51
N ASN A 153 20.37 -21.14 28.77
CA ASN A 153 21.58 -21.74 29.34
C ASN A 153 21.87 -23.15 28.79
N ASP A 154 20.84 -23.92 28.49
CA ASP A 154 20.96 -25.26 27.90
C ASP A 154 21.35 -25.16 26.41
N LYS A 155 22.50 -25.75 26.06
CA LYS A 155 23.06 -25.77 24.72
C LYS A 155 22.14 -26.46 23.71
N GLN A 156 21.56 -27.61 24.08
CA GLN A 156 20.73 -28.38 23.16
C GLN A 156 19.41 -27.65 22.89
N PHE A 157 18.77 -27.16 23.95
CA PHE A 157 17.55 -26.37 23.86
C PHE A 157 17.77 -25.07 23.08
N ARG A 158 18.86 -24.34 23.34
CA ARG A 158 19.24 -23.12 22.61
C ARG A 158 19.34 -23.38 21.12
N ARG A 159 20.06 -24.43 20.72
CA ARG A 159 20.26 -24.78 19.31
C ARG A 159 18.96 -25.17 18.62
N GLU A 160 18.10 -25.95 19.29
CA GLU A 160 16.79 -26.33 18.75
C GLU A 160 15.88 -25.12 18.56
N LYS A 161 15.77 -24.23 19.57
CA LYS A 161 14.95 -23.02 19.48
C LYS A 161 15.49 -22.04 18.45
N PHE A 162 16.80 -21.89 18.35
CA PHE A 162 17.43 -21.06 17.32
C PHE A 162 17.13 -21.62 15.92
N ARG A 163 17.25 -22.94 15.71
CA ARG A 163 16.86 -23.58 14.44
C ARG A 163 15.39 -23.35 14.10
N LYS A 164 14.50 -23.39 15.09
CA LYS A 164 13.07 -23.06 14.91
C LYS A 164 12.89 -21.60 14.49
N ALA A 165 13.63 -20.67 15.10
CA ALA A 165 13.61 -19.26 14.72
C ALA A 165 14.12 -19.04 13.28
N VAL A 166 15.21 -19.72 12.87
CA VAL A 166 15.73 -19.66 11.50
C VAL A 166 14.68 -20.13 10.48
N ARG A 167 14.00 -21.25 10.73
CA ARG A 167 12.91 -21.73 9.86
C ARG A 167 11.74 -20.76 9.80
N TYR A 168 11.42 -20.12 10.92
CA TYR A 168 10.37 -19.09 10.96
C TYR A 168 10.77 -17.84 10.17
N HIS A 169 12.03 -17.42 10.22
CA HIS A 169 12.55 -16.35 9.37
C HIS A 169 12.40 -16.68 7.87
N GLU A 170 12.78 -17.90 7.46
CA GLU A 170 12.62 -18.35 6.07
C GLU A 170 11.15 -18.30 5.59
N TYR A 171 10.22 -18.67 6.47
CA TYR A 171 8.78 -18.54 6.21
C TYR A 171 8.33 -17.08 6.07
N ILE A 172 8.85 -16.17 6.91
CA ILE A 172 8.54 -14.73 6.77
C ILE A 172 9.10 -14.18 5.45
N CYS A 173 10.31 -14.59 5.07
CA CYS A 173 10.90 -14.23 3.78
C CYS A 173 10.08 -14.77 2.61
N SER A 174 9.55 -16.00 2.68
CA SER A 174 8.70 -16.54 1.61
C SER A 174 7.39 -15.77 1.47
N MET A 175 6.76 -15.38 2.58
CA MET A 175 5.58 -14.49 2.55
C MET A 175 5.90 -13.13 1.92
N SER A 176 7.04 -12.56 2.25
CA SER A 176 7.47 -11.26 1.71
C SER A 176 7.74 -11.33 0.20
N ARG A 177 8.27 -12.45 -0.30
CA ARG A 177 8.44 -12.70 -1.74
C ARG A 177 7.11 -12.86 -2.47
N LEU A 178 6.14 -13.58 -1.89
CA LEU A 178 4.79 -13.68 -2.46
C LEU A 178 4.09 -12.32 -2.50
N ALA A 179 4.31 -11.51 -1.46
CA ALA A 179 3.83 -10.15 -1.38
C ALA A 179 4.44 -9.26 -2.48
N ASP A 180 5.75 -9.35 -2.73
CA ASP A 180 6.43 -8.65 -3.80
C ASP A 180 6.00 -9.14 -5.20
N GLU A 181 5.79 -10.45 -5.38
CA GLU A 181 5.28 -11.01 -6.64
C GLU A 181 3.87 -10.46 -6.96
N PHE A 182 3.02 -10.31 -5.95
CA PHE A 182 1.68 -9.77 -6.14
C PHE A 182 1.65 -8.24 -6.27
N PHE A 183 2.37 -7.50 -5.42
CA PHE A 183 2.27 -6.04 -5.36
C PHE A 183 3.39 -5.29 -6.09
N GLY A 184 4.53 -5.93 -6.39
CA GLY A 184 5.74 -5.24 -6.85
C GLY A 184 5.55 -4.45 -8.13
N THR A 185 4.93 -5.07 -9.15
CA THR A 185 4.62 -4.37 -10.42
C THR A 185 3.63 -3.22 -10.20
N GLU A 186 2.61 -3.43 -9.37
CA GLU A 186 1.59 -2.42 -9.09
C GLU A 186 2.16 -1.24 -8.30
N LEU A 187 2.99 -1.51 -7.29
CA LEU A 187 3.67 -0.47 -6.51
C LEU A 187 4.60 0.36 -7.40
N PHE A 188 5.33 -0.27 -8.32
CA PHE A 188 6.18 0.45 -9.27
C PHE A 188 5.35 1.38 -10.17
N LEU A 189 4.30 0.85 -10.79
CA LEU A 189 3.40 1.66 -11.63
C LEU A 189 2.74 2.78 -10.83
N HIS A 190 2.31 2.48 -9.60
CA HIS A 190 1.74 3.47 -8.69
C HIS A 190 2.73 4.61 -8.44
N VAL A 191 3.98 4.31 -8.06
CA VAL A 191 5.00 5.35 -7.79
C VAL A 191 5.28 6.20 -9.04
N VAL A 192 5.43 5.58 -10.22
CA VAL A 192 5.69 6.31 -11.47
C VAL A 192 4.53 7.23 -11.84
N LEU A 193 3.30 6.71 -11.84
CA LEU A 193 2.11 7.47 -12.22
C LEU A 193 1.79 8.57 -11.21
N THR A 194 1.86 8.26 -9.91
CA THR A 194 1.63 9.27 -8.86
C THR A 194 2.71 10.33 -8.83
N GLY A 195 3.97 9.98 -9.08
CA GLY A 195 5.05 10.95 -9.23
C GLY A 195 4.80 11.95 -10.37
N ALA A 196 4.34 11.48 -11.53
CA ALA A 196 3.96 12.35 -12.65
C ALA A 196 2.79 13.27 -12.29
N ILE A 197 1.74 12.73 -11.65
CA ILE A 197 0.58 13.51 -11.18
C ILE A 197 1.00 14.57 -10.17
N LEU A 198 1.87 14.23 -9.21
CA LEU A 198 2.39 15.18 -8.23
C LEU A 198 3.23 16.27 -8.88
N GLY A 199 4.04 15.96 -9.89
CA GLY A 199 4.81 16.94 -10.64
C GLY A 199 3.92 17.96 -11.35
N ILE A 200 2.88 17.50 -12.06
CA ILE A 200 1.90 18.37 -12.73
C ILE A 200 1.11 19.18 -11.70
N SER A 201 0.64 18.53 -10.64
CA SER A 201 -0.14 19.20 -9.60
C SER A 201 0.71 20.26 -8.88
N ALA A 202 1.98 19.99 -8.60
CA ALA A 202 2.90 20.95 -7.99
C ALA A 202 3.09 22.20 -8.85
N TYR A 203 3.20 22.03 -10.16
CA TYR A 203 3.27 23.15 -11.11
C TYR A 203 1.99 23.99 -11.07
N LEU A 204 0.82 23.34 -11.08
CA LEU A 204 -0.49 23.99 -11.09
C LEU A 204 -0.92 24.59 -9.74
N ILE A 205 -0.22 24.30 -8.63
CA ILE A 205 -0.50 24.94 -7.33
C ILE A 205 -0.25 26.45 -7.40
N GLY A 206 0.63 26.92 -8.28
CA GLY A 206 0.89 28.36 -8.49
C GLY A 206 -0.37 29.15 -8.88
N ASP A 207 -1.35 28.50 -9.52
CA ASP A 207 -2.62 29.11 -9.93
C ASP A 207 -3.63 29.21 -8.76
N GLY A 208 -3.29 28.71 -7.57
CA GLY A 208 -4.08 28.88 -6.35
C GLY A 208 -5.39 28.08 -6.29
N SER A 209 -5.62 27.15 -7.21
CA SER A 209 -6.82 26.32 -7.19
C SER A 209 -6.81 25.34 -6.00
N LEU A 210 -7.83 25.47 -5.14
CA LEU A 210 -8.05 24.56 -4.01
C LEU A 210 -8.17 23.09 -4.48
N GLU A 211 -8.74 22.88 -5.67
CA GLU A 211 -8.86 21.56 -6.31
C GLU A 211 -7.49 20.90 -6.47
N THR A 212 -6.55 21.62 -7.08
CA THR A 212 -5.18 21.17 -7.32
C THR A 212 -4.46 20.85 -6.01
N VAL A 213 -4.65 21.68 -4.99
CA VAL A 213 -4.03 21.47 -3.66
C VAL A 213 -4.53 20.16 -3.03
N MET A 214 -5.83 19.85 -3.06
CA MET A 214 -6.32 18.61 -2.45
C MET A 214 -5.93 17.39 -3.28
N ILE A 215 -5.92 17.48 -4.62
CA ILE A 215 -5.41 16.40 -5.48
C ILE A 215 -3.96 16.12 -5.11
N PHE A 216 -3.12 17.16 -5.01
CA PHE A 216 -1.72 17.04 -4.60
C PHE A 216 -1.59 16.38 -3.23
N VAL A 217 -2.29 16.88 -2.20
CA VAL A 217 -2.24 16.30 -0.84
C VAL A 217 -2.73 14.86 -0.82
N GLY A 218 -3.77 14.53 -1.58
CA GLY A 218 -4.33 13.19 -1.64
C GLY A 218 -3.37 12.16 -2.21
N TRP A 219 -2.74 12.48 -3.35
CA TRP A 219 -1.72 11.62 -3.97
C TRP A 219 -0.43 11.58 -3.16
N LEU A 220 -0.03 12.69 -2.53
CA LEU A 220 1.13 12.74 -1.66
C LEU A 220 0.96 11.82 -0.45
N ASN A 221 -0.22 11.84 0.17
CA ASN A 221 -0.55 10.96 1.29
C ASN A 221 -0.47 9.48 0.87
N ALA A 222 -0.92 9.12 -0.33
CA ALA A 222 -0.83 7.75 -0.84
C ALA A 222 0.62 7.25 -0.92
N ILE A 223 1.53 8.07 -1.47
CA ILE A 223 2.96 7.74 -1.54
C ILE A 223 3.55 7.64 -0.13
N ILE A 224 3.29 8.62 0.74
CA ILE A 224 3.82 8.64 2.12
C ILE A 224 3.42 7.36 2.87
N MET A 225 2.17 6.93 2.78
CA MET A 225 1.71 5.71 3.45
C MET A 225 2.52 4.48 3.02
N GLY A 226 2.68 4.28 1.70
CA GLY A 226 3.48 3.18 1.16
C GLY A 226 4.95 3.25 1.58
N SER A 227 5.57 4.43 1.47
CA SER A 227 6.97 4.64 1.85
C SER A 227 7.22 4.44 3.34
N VAL A 228 6.33 4.94 4.21
CA VAL A 228 6.43 4.75 5.66
C VAL A 228 6.30 3.28 6.03
N ALA A 229 5.36 2.55 5.43
CA ALA A 229 5.22 1.12 5.64
C ALA A 229 6.50 0.37 5.23
N GLY A 230 7.01 0.63 4.02
CA GLY A 230 8.26 0.04 3.53
C GLY A 230 9.46 0.34 4.45
N GLN A 231 9.63 1.59 4.87
CA GLN A 231 10.71 1.97 5.77
C GLN A 231 10.61 1.27 7.13
N ARG A 232 9.40 1.13 7.68
CA ARG A 232 9.19 0.38 8.93
C ARG A 232 9.57 -1.09 8.80
N LEU A 233 9.28 -1.71 7.66
CA LEU A 233 9.66 -3.09 7.38
C LEU A 233 11.18 -3.27 7.31
N ILE A 234 11.86 -2.35 6.62
CA ILE A 234 13.32 -2.30 6.54
C ILE A 234 13.92 -2.18 7.94
N ASN A 235 13.47 -1.20 8.73
CA ASN A 235 13.98 -0.95 10.08
C ASN A 235 13.80 -2.18 10.98
N GLU A 236 12.66 -2.86 10.88
CA GLU A 236 12.39 -4.04 11.71
C GLU A 236 13.23 -5.24 11.31
N SER A 237 13.52 -5.39 10.01
CA SER A 237 14.40 -6.42 9.44
C SER A 237 15.86 -6.20 9.86
N LEU A 238 16.36 -4.96 9.77
CA LEU A 238 17.71 -4.60 10.20
C LEU A 238 17.91 -4.85 11.71
N GLY A 239 16.88 -4.59 12.51
CA GLY A 239 16.90 -4.85 13.95
C GLY A 239 17.02 -6.31 14.37
N ILE A 240 16.98 -7.27 13.44
CA ILE A 240 17.34 -8.68 13.74
C ILE A 240 18.80 -8.78 14.14
N SER A 241 19.67 -8.04 13.44
CA SER A 241 21.12 -8.07 13.69
C SER A 241 21.47 -7.45 15.03
N ASP A 242 20.86 -6.32 15.38
CA ASP A 242 21.03 -5.63 16.66
C ASP A 242 20.81 -6.57 17.85
N ILE A 243 19.73 -7.35 17.82
CA ILE A 243 19.38 -8.29 18.90
C ILE A 243 20.39 -9.43 19.04
N ILE A 244 21.01 -9.86 17.95
CA ILE A 244 22.07 -10.88 18.01
C ILE A 244 23.33 -10.29 18.66
N TYR A 245 23.65 -9.02 18.37
CA TYR A 245 24.77 -8.32 19.00
C TYR A 245 24.54 -8.00 20.48
N GLU A 246 23.29 -7.89 20.94
CA GLU A 246 22.94 -7.73 22.37
C GLU A 246 23.22 -8.96 23.23
N VAL A 247 23.49 -10.12 22.62
CA VAL A 247 23.79 -11.36 23.35
C VAL A 247 25.29 -11.61 23.31
N ASP A 248 25.86 -12.19 24.37
CA ASP A 248 27.27 -12.58 24.48
C ASP A 248 27.63 -13.76 23.55
N TRP A 249 27.40 -13.62 22.25
CA TRP A 249 27.54 -14.66 21.24
C TRP A 249 28.97 -15.19 21.13
N TYR A 250 29.95 -14.37 21.53
CA TYR A 250 31.36 -14.75 21.63
C TYR A 250 31.62 -15.81 22.70
N ASN A 251 30.70 -16.05 23.64
CA ASN A 251 30.78 -17.11 24.64
C ASN A 251 30.15 -18.44 24.18
N PHE A 252 29.48 -18.47 23.02
CA PHE A 252 28.85 -19.69 22.51
C PHE A 252 29.83 -20.71 21.94
N GLU A 253 29.37 -21.96 21.81
CA GLU A 253 30.08 -23.01 21.09
C GLU A 253 30.39 -22.63 19.64
N THR A 254 31.54 -23.07 19.13
CA THR A 254 32.03 -22.76 17.77
C THR A 254 31.02 -23.12 16.68
N ALA A 255 30.25 -24.19 16.87
CA ALA A 255 29.20 -24.58 15.94
C ALA A 255 28.07 -23.53 15.88
N LEU A 256 27.56 -23.09 17.03
CA LEU A 256 26.48 -22.10 17.08
C LEU A 256 26.96 -20.72 16.58
N LYS A 257 28.21 -20.34 16.87
CA LYS A 257 28.81 -19.11 16.31
C LYS A 257 28.78 -19.10 14.78
N LYS A 258 29.14 -20.22 14.15
CA LYS A 258 29.08 -20.38 12.69
C LYS A 258 27.63 -20.28 12.21
N ASP A 259 26.70 -20.98 12.87
CA ASP A 259 25.28 -20.96 12.52
C ASP A 259 24.69 -19.52 12.60
N ILE A 260 25.05 -18.76 13.64
CA ILE A 260 24.64 -17.35 13.80
C ILE A 260 25.23 -16.48 12.70
N LEU A 261 26.51 -16.64 12.38
CA LEU A 261 27.16 -15.87 11.31
C LEU A 261 26.50 -16.13 9.95
N PHE A 262 26.24 -17.40 9.63
CA PHE A 262 25.51 -17.76 8.41
C PHE A 262 24.10 -17.17 8.40
N PHE A 263 23.41 -17.21 9.54
CA PHE A 263 22.10 -16.61 9.67
C PHE A 263 22.13 -15.09 9.46
N LEU A 264 23.09 -14.37 10.03
CA LEU A 264 23.25 -12.92 9.85
C LEU A 264 23.49 -12.55 8.38
N VAL A 265 24.41 -13.25 7.71
CA VAL A 265 24.68 -13.05 6.28
C VAL A 265 23.43 -13.37 5.45
N TYR A 266 22.73 -14.45 5.78
CA TYR A 266 21.49 -14.83 5.10
C TYR A 266 20.38 -13.80 5.31
N ALA A 267 20.17 -13.33 6.53
CA ALA A 267 19.15 -12.33 6.87
C ALA A 267 19.45 -10.96 6.25
N ALA A 268 20.73 -10.56 6.19
CA ALA A 268 21.16 -9.33 5.53
C ALA A 268 21.01 -9.39 4.00
N ARG A 269 21.14 -10.57 3.38
CA ARG A 269 20.93 -10.73 1.94
C ARG A 269 19.44 -10.87 1.58
N ASN A 270 18.68 -11.52 2.45
CA ASN A 270 17.25 -11.75 2.28
C ASN A 270 16.47 -10.83 3.23
N LEU A 271 16.75 -9.53 3.19
CA LEU A 271 15.81 -8.60 3.81
C LEU A 271 14.43 -8.88 3.19
N CYS A 272 13.42 -8.93 4.05
CA CYS A 272 12.03 -9.06 3.64
C CYS A 272 11.58 -7.76 2.98
N LEU A 273 12.19 -7.38 1.86
CA LEU A 273 11.87 -6.19 1.11
C LEU A 273 10.70 -6.51 0.17
N LEU A 274 9.71 -5.62 0.18
CA LEU A 274 8.79 -5.47 -0.92
C LEU A 274 9.34 -4.36 -1.82
N GLY A 275 9.56 -4.66 -3.10
CA GLY A 275 10.02 -3.72 -4.10
C GLY A 275 11.12 -4.27 -5.00
N LEU A 276 10.76 -5.16 -5.93
CA LEU A 276 11.39 -5.38 -7.26
C LEU A 276 12.92 -5.47 -7.38
N GLY A 277 13.68 -5.62 -6.29
CA GLY A 277 15.15 -5.58 -6.34
C GLY A 277 15.71 -4.23 -6.83
N MET A 278 14.99 -3.12 -6.64
CA MET A 278 15.47 -1.76 -6.95
C MET A 278 16.30 -1.17 -5.79
N TRP A 279 17.28 -1.92 -5.28
CA TRP A 279 18.36 -1.43 -4.41
C TRP A 279 19.64 -2.21 -4.68
#